data_AF-A0A0P9UMN8-F1
#
_entry.id   AF-A0A0P9UMN8-F1
#
_cell.length_a   1.000
_cell.length_b   1.000
_cell.length_c   1.000
_cell.angle_alpha   90.00
_cell.angle_beta   90.00
_cell.angle_gamma   90.00
#
_symmetry.space_group_name_H-M   'P 1'
#
loop_
_entity.id
_entity.type
_entity.pdbx_description
1 polymer ?
#
loop_
_entity_poly.entity_id
_entity_poly.type
_entity_poly.pdbx_seq_one_letter_code
_entity_poly.pdbx_strand_id
1 'polypeptide(L)'
;MPQGRRKSLKLLTTLWSVISPDRRPEWEKARERDFILAANSLKTLKVTPEGGMSIDPEELREQIVASREQLKHIVHKPGAPSRSFKTVGDGQVEQEANPAVVAPVSTMDCIEVVAWRQLQTGAVVRYVCLQSTKTDRFAVATARLFSRSEQSLPSWMEANTDMQVANAIQSSELRWFSTVSDAMDAWDAELGCPCTSS
;
A
#
# COMPACT_ATOMS: atom_id res chain seq x y z
N MET A 1 -30.76 33.86 30.04
CA MET A 1 -29.83 33.22 29.09
C MET A 1 -30.24 33.60 27.66
N PRO A 2 -29.48 34.43 26.93
CA PRO A 2 -30.03 35.17 25.79
C PRO A 2 -29.96 34.34 24.49
N GLN A 3 -31.11 34.16 23.85
CA GLN A 3 -31.25 33.44 22.57
C GLN A 3 -30.54 34.12 21.38
N GLY A 4 -30.13 35.38 21.51
CA GLY A 4 -29.48 36.15 20.43
C GLY A 4 -28.10 35.64 20.01
N ARG A 5 -27.29 35.12 20.94
CA ARG A 5 -25.92 34.63 20.63
C ARG A 5 -25.93 33.36 19.78
N ARG A 6 -26.94 32.50 19.89
CA ARG A 6 -27.03 31.24 19.13
C ARG A 6 -27.36 31.45 17.64
N LYS A 7 -28.12 32.48 17.30
CA LYS A 7 -28.49 32.77 15.90
C LYS A 7 -27.33 33.40 15.11
N SER A 8 -26.57 34.27 15.76
CA SER A 8 -25.37 34.90 15.18
C SER A 8 -24.28 33.88 14.86
N LEU A 9 -24.02 32.90 15.74
CA LEU A 9 -23.02 31.85 15.49
C LEU A 9 -23.38 30.98 14.27
N LYS A 10 -24.67 30.66 14.09
CA LYS A 10 -25.15 29.89 12.94
C LYS A 10 -24.99 30.64 11.61
N LEU A 11 -25.30 31.94 11.59
CA LEU A 11 -25.10 32.79 10.41
C LEU A 11 -23.62 32.87 10.02
N LEU A 12 -22.73 33.01 11.00
CA LEU A 12 -21.29 33.05 10.77
C LEU A 12 -20.74 31.71 10.26
N THR A 13 -21.20 30.58 10.81
CA THR A 13 -20.79 29.25 10.31
C THR A 13 -21.28 28.98 8.90
N THR A 14 -22.52 29.38 8.57
CA THR A 14 -23.05 29.22 7.21
C THR A 14 -22.27 30.11 6.23
N LEU A 15 -22.00 31.37 6.59
CA LEU A 15 -21.22 32.28 5.75
C LEU A 15 -19.78 31.77 5.55
N TRP A 16 -19.15 31.22 6.61
CA TRP A 16 -17.81 30.62 6.53
C TRP A 16 -17.78 29.38 5.65
N SER A 17 -18.80 28.52 5.70
CA SER A 17 -18.91 27.33 4.84
C SER A 17 -19.10 27.67 3.35
N VAL A 18 -19.64 28.85 3.04
CA VAL A 18 -19.77 29.37 1.67
C VAL A 18 -18.46 29.98 1.18
N ILE A 19 -17.69 30.62 2.07
CA ILE A 19 -16.42 31.29 1.73
C ILE A 19 -15.26 30.28 1.64
N SER A 20 -15.27 29.25 2.47
CA SER A 20 -14.29 28.15 2.47
C SER A 20 -15.00 26.83 2.25
N PRO A 21 -15.56 26.59 1.04
CA PRO A 21 -16.14 25.30 0.72
C PRO A 21 -15.05 24.25 0.80
N ASP A 22 -15.34 23.14 1.48
CA ASP A 22 -14.42 22.02 1.56
C ASP A 22 -14.22 21.44 0.14
N ARG A 23 -13.06 21.75 -0.44
CA ARG A 23 -12.69 21.36 -1.81
C ARG A 23 -12.16 19.93 -1.90
N ARG A 24 -12.08 19.22 -0.78
CA ARG A 24 -11.65 17.82 -0.77
C ARG A 24 -12.60 16.97 -1.61
N PRO A 25 -12.08 15.95 -2.32
CA PRO A 25 -12.89 14.99 -3.06
C PRO A 25 -14.02 14.38 -2.21
N GLU A 26 -15.16 14.08 -2.84
CA GLU A 26 -16.32 13.52 -2.11
C GLU A 26 -16.00 12.15 -1.46
N TRP A 27 -15.08 11.38 -2.03
CA TRP A 27 -14.62 10.12 -1.43
C TRP A 27 -13.85 10.34 -0.12
N GLU A 28 -13.10 11.44 0.02
CA GLU A 28 -12.40 11.78 1.27
C GLU A 28 -13.40 12.17 2.35
N LYS A 29 -14.42 12.98 1.99
CA LYS A 29 -15.48 13.36 2.92
C LYS A 29 -16.33 12.18 3.34
N ALA A 30 -16.65 11.27 2.40
CA ALA A 30 -17.35 10.03 2.71
C ALA A 30 -16.54 9.18 3.68
N ARG A 31 -15.25 8.99 3.41
CA ARG A 31 -14.34 8.26 4.30
C ARG A 31 -14.23 8.88 5.69
N GLU A 32 -14.15 10.21 5.78
CA GLU A 32 -14.11 10.92 7.06
C GLU A 32 -15.43 10.74 7.83
N ARG A 33 -16.58 10.82 7.15
CA ARG A 33 -17.89 10.55 7.77
C ARG A 33 -17.99 9.11 8.26
N ASP A 34 -17.57 8.15 7.46
CA ASP A 34 -17.57 6.73 7.82
C ASP A 34 -16.66 6.47 9.03
N PHE A 35 -15.49 7.12 9.07
CA PHE A 35 -14.59 7.07 10.21
C PHE A 35 -15.23 7.66 11.47
N ILE A 36 -15.86 8.83 11.37
CA ILE A 36 -16.56 9.47 12.50
C ILE A 36 -17.72 8.60 12.99
N LEU A 37 -18.51 8.02 12.08
CA LEU A 37 -19.60 7.13 12.43
C LEU A 37 -19.09 5.87 13.13
N ALA A 38 -18.01 5.26 12.63
CA ALA A 38 -17.38 4.11 13.25
C ALA A 38 -16.80 4.46 14.63
N ALA A 39 -16.09 5.58 14.76
CA ALA A 39 -15.55 6.03 16.04
C ALA A 39 -16.66 6.29 17.06
N ASN A 40 -17.75 6.96 16.65
CA ASN A 40 -18.90 7.21 17.52
C ASN A 40 -19.71 5.96 17.88
N SER A 41 -19.50 4.84 17.17
CA SER A 41 -20.12 3.56 17.50
C SER A 41 -19.44 2.85 18.68
N LEU A 42 -18.21 3.26 19.03
CA LEU A 42 -17.44 2.74 20.17
C LEU A 42 -18.03 3.27 21.47
N LYS A 43 -18.41 2.37 22.37
CA LYS A 43 -19.10 2.68 23.63
C LYS A 43 -18.17 3.29 24.66
N THR A 44 -16.90 2.88 24.68
CA THR A 44 -15.92 3.30 25.69
C THR A 44 -15.01 4.44 25.22
N LEU A 45 -15.20 4.92 23.99
CA LEU A 45 -14.45 6.05 23.46
C LEU A 45 -14.77 7.32 24.27
N LYS A 46 -13.74 7.90 24.90
CA LYS A 46 -13.81 9.19 25.59
C LYS A 46 -12.74 10.13 25.07
N VAL A 47 -13.12 11.38 24.87
CA VAL A 47 -12.24 12.47 24.45
C VAL A 47 -12.15 13.51 25.57
N THR A 48 -10.94 13.90 25.95
CA THR A 48 -10.71 14.94 26.95
C THR A 48 -10.76 16.33 26.29
N PRO A 49 -11.04 17.40 27.05
CA PRO A 49 -11.01 18.77 26.53
C PRO A 49 -9.67 19.17 25.92
N GLU A 50 -8.57 18.56 26.37
CA GLU A 50 -7.20 18.76 25.88
C GLU A 50 -6.89 17.96 24.60
N GLY A 51 -7.86 17.21 24.07
CA GLY A 51 -7.71 16.40 22.85
C GLY A 51 -7.14 15.00 23.09
N GLY A 52 -7.03 14.55 24.35
CA GLY A 52 -6.65 13.17 24.67
C GLY A 52 -7.78 12.20 24.33
N MET A 53 -7.44 11.02 23.80
CA MET A 53 -8.40 9.97 23.48
C MET A 53 -8.14 8.74 24.35
N SER A 54 -9.18 8.17 24.94
CA SER A 54 -9.12 6.92 25.70
C SER A 54 -10.22 5.96 25.25
N ILE A 55 -9.90 4.68 25.23
CA ILE A 55 -10.77 3.59 24.80
C ILE A 55 -10.44 2.34 25.61
N ASP A 56 -11.44 1.51 25.90
CA ASP A 56 -11.22 0.21 26.52
C ASP A 56 -10.56 -0.74 25.50
N PRO A 57 -9.36 -1.28 25.79
CA PRO A 57 -8.70 -2.21 24.90
C PRO A 57 -9.50 -3.50 24.66
N GLU A 58 -10.35 -3.93 25.60
CA GLU A 58 -11.16 -5.14 25.42
C GLU A 58 -12.30 -4.93 24.41
N GLU A 59 -12.92 -3.74 24.39
CA GLU A 59 -13.93 -3.40 23.37
C GLU A 59 -13.34 -3.46 21.95
N LEU A 60 -12.11 -2.96 21.78
CA LEU A 60 -11.41 -3.05 20.49
C LEU A 60 -11.14 -4.50 20.08
N ARG A 61 -10.75 -5.35 21.03
CA ARG A 61 -10.51 -6.78 20.77
C ARG A 61 -11.80 -7.47 20.32
N GLU A 62 -12.91 -7.26 21.03
CA GLU A 62 -14.20 -7.81 20.68
C GLU A 62 -14.64 -7.38 19.27
N GLN A 63 -14.48 -6.10 18.94
CA GLN A 63 -14.84 -5.58 17.63
C GLN A 63 -14.00 -6.19 16.51
N ILE A 64 -12.68 -6.35 16.72
CA ILE A 64 -11.80 -7.03 15.75
C ILE A 64 -12.21 -8.49 15.55
N VAL A 65 -12.51 -9.21 16.63
CA VAL A 65 -12.94 -10.61 16.57
C VAL A 65 -14.28 -10.72 15.84
N ALA A 66 -15.26 -9.88 16.15
CA ALA A 66 -16.56 -9.85 15.51
C ALA A 66 -16.45 -9.52 14.01
N SER A 67 -15.64 -8.53 13.64
CA SER A 67 -15.39 -8.21 12.22
C SER A 67 -14.71 -9.37 11.49
N ARG A 68 -13.73 -10.04 12.09
CA ARG A 68 -13.10 -11.22 11.50
C ARG A 68 -14.08 -12.38 11.34
N GLU A 69 -14.97 -12.59 12.30
CA GLU A 69 -16.03 -13.60 12.22
C GLU A 69 -16.95 -13.35 11.02
N GLN A 70 -17.41 -12.10 10.86
CA GLN A 70 -18.26 -11.69 9.74
C GLN A 70 -17.55 -11.86 8.38
N LEU A 71 -16.24 -11.61 8.34
CA LEU A 71 -15.42 -11.66 7.13
C LEU A 71 -14.77 -13.04 6.88
N LYS A 72 -15.12 -14.08 7.65
CA LYS A 72 -14.63 -15.45 7.42
C LYS A 72 -14.87 -15.98 6.02
N HIS A 73 -15.90 -15.47 5.33
CA HIS A 73 -16.22 -15.86 3.96
C HIS A 73 -15.25 -15.29 2.91
N ILE A 74 -14.52 -14.21 3.24
CA ILE A 74 -13.54 -13.56 2.35
C ILE A 74 -12.20 -14.30 2.42
N VAL A 75 -11.88 -14.89 3.57
CA VAL A 75 -10.68 -15.70 3.73
C VAL A 75 -10.92 -17.06 3.07
N HIS A 76 -10.29 -17.27 1.92
CA HIS A 76 -10.28 -18.54 1.18
C HIS A 76 -10.00 -19.71 2.13
N LYS A 77 -10.85 -20.74 2.16
CA LYS A 77 -10.56 -21.98 2.89
C LYS A 77 -9.41 -22.71 2.19
N PRO A 78 -8.23 -22.89 2.80
CA PRO A 78 -7.21 -23.77 2.26
C PRO A 78 -7.65 -25.20 2.53
N GLY A 79 -8.30 -25.85 1.56
CA GLY A 79 -8.72 -27.25 1.75
C GLY A 79 -9.92 -27.73 0.94
N ALA A 80 -10.20 -27.17 -0.24
CA ALA A 80 -10.88 -27.97 -1.26
C ALA A 80 -9.77 -28.70 -2.03
N PRO A 81 -9.72 -30.04 -2.06
CA PRO A 81 -8.75 -30.73 -2.88
C PRO A 81 -9.00 -30.28 -4.32
N SER A 82 -7.97 -29.67 -4.91
CA SER A 82 -7.95 -29.35 -6.32
C SER A 82 -8.36 -30.61 -7.06
N ARG A 83 -9.47 -30.48 -7.79
CA ARG A 83 -9.99 -31.43 -8.78
C ARG A 83 -8.82 -32.17 -9.41
N SER A 84 -8.70 -33.46 -9.11
CA SER A 84 -7.68 -34.34 -9.68
C SER A 84 -7.60 -34.09 -11.19
N PHE A 85 -6.48 -33.53 -11.63
CA PHE A 85 -6.19 -33.36 -13.04
C PHE A 85 -6.24 -34.73 -13.69
N LYS A 86 -7.29 -34.99 -14.45
CA LYS A 86 -7.37 -36.17 -15.31
C LYS A 86 -6.31 -35.99 -16.40
N THR A 87 -5.26 -36.79 -16.34
CA THR A 87 -4.43 -37.12 -17.48
C THR A 87 -5.31 -37.82 -18.52
N VAL A 88 -5.55 -37.15 -19.64
CA VAL A 88 -6.05 -37.71 -20.90
C VAL A 88 -4.88 -37.43 -21.86
N GLY A 89 -4.08 -38.41 -22.26
CA GLY A 89 -4.49 -39.57 -23.05
C GLY A 89 -4.56 -39.11 -24.51
N ASP A 90 -3.49 -39.38 -25.27
CA ASP A 90 -3.25 -38.97 -26.65
C ASP A 90 -4.51 -38.95 -27.54
N GLY A 91 -4.65 -37.86 -28.31
CA GLY A 91 -5.72 -37.66 -29.27
C GLY A 91 -5.41 -36.50 -30.20
N GLN A 92 -4.54 -36.76 -31.18
CA GLN A 92 -4.20 -35.91 -32.31
C GLN A 92 -5.44 -35.55 -33.14
N VAL A 93 -5.78 -34.26 -33.25
CA VAL A 93 -6.52 -33.69 -34.38
C VAL A 93 -5.98 -32.29 -34.65
N GLU A 94 -5.35 -32.12 -35.82
CA GLU A 94 -4.99 -30.81 -36.38
C GLU A 94 -6.26 -30.05 -36.80
N GLN A 95 -6.37 -28.76 -36.46
CA GLN A 95 -6.90 -27.76 -37.40
C GLN A 95 -6.47 -26.33 -37.05
N GLU A 96 -5.66 -25.80 -37.95
CA GLU A 96 -5.31 -24.42 -38.33
C GLU A 96 -5.77 -23.17 -37.51
N ALA A 97 -4.74 -22.34 -37.30
CA ALA A 97 -4.70 -20.88 -37.51
C ALA A 97 -5.43 -19.93 -36.53
N ASN A 98 -4.70 -19.52 -35.49
CA ASN A 98 -4.48 -18.09 -35.19
C ASN A 98 -3.21 -17.92 -34.32
N PRO A 99 -2.09 -17.33 -34.78
CA PRO A 99 -0.92 -17.12 -33.93
C PRO A 99 -1.08 -15.79 -33.20
N ALA A 100 -2.07 -15.70 -32.31
CA ALA A 100 -1.99 -14.71 -31.24
C ALA A 100 -1.12 -15.34 -30.16
N VAL A 101 0.20 -15.13 -30.27
CA VAL A 101 1.17 -15.41 -29.21
C VAL A 101 0.78 -14.53 -28.03
N VAL A 102 -0.17 -14.99 -27.22
CA VAL A 102 -0.23 -14.60 -25.83
C VAL A 102 0.98 -15.27 -25.23
N ALA A 103 2.08 -14.51 -25.15
CA ALA A 103 3.23 -14.91 -24.36
C ALA A 103 2.67 -15.42 -23.02
N PRO A 104 3.02 -16.63 -22.57
CA PRO A 104 2.59 -17.05 -21.25
C PRO A 104 3.09 -15.95 -20.31
N VAL A 105 2.15 -15.30 -19.61
CA VAL A 105 2.48 -14.38 -18.54
C VAL A 105 3.25 -15.23 -17.54
N SER A 106 4.58 -15.20 -17.66
CA SER A 106 5.48 -15.98 -16.84
C SER A 106 5.29 -15.42 -15.44
N THR A 107 4.53 -16.14 -14.62
CA THR A 107 4.46 -15.88 -13.19
C THR A 107 5.89 -15.91 -12.66
N MET A 108 6.32 -14.74 -12.18
CA MET A 108 7.67 -14.51 -11.68
C MET A 108 7.62 -14.61 -10.16
N ASP A 109 8.12 -15.74 -9.65
CA ASP A 109 8.19 -15.99 -8.21
C ASP A 109 9.44 -15.33 -7.64
N CYS A 110 9.24 -14.37 -6.75
CA CYS A 110 10.31 -13.56 -6.15
C CYS A 110 10.28 -13.63 -4.62
N ILE A 111 11.46 -13.53 -4.01
CA ILE A 111 11.64 -13.36 -2.56
C ILE A 111 12.01 -11.90 -2.31
N GLU A 112 11.35 -11.26 -1.34
CA GLU A 112 11.74 -9.92 -0.89
C GLU A 112 13.04 -9.99 -0.07
N VAL A 113 14.02 -9.17 -0.44
CA VAL A 113 15.29 -9.00 0.26
C VAL A 113 15.44 -7.52 0.62
N VAL A 114 15.49 -7.23 1.91
CA VAL A 114 15.63 -5.85 2.42
C VAL A 114 17.10 -5.57 2.71
N ALA A 115 17.65 -4.54 2.07
CA ALA A 115 19.03 -4.09 2.27
C ALA A 115 19.06 -2.63 2.74
N TRP A 116 20.09 -2.30 3.53
CA TRP A 116 20.31 -0.95 4.04
C TRP A 116 21.71 -0.48 3.67
N ARG A 117 21.84 0.78 3.26
CA ARG A 117 23.13 1.40 2.94
C ARG A 117 23.22 2.78 3.57
N GLN A 118 24.37 3.06 4.18
CA GLN A 118 24.70 4.42 4.60
C GLN A 118 25.47 5.13 3.48
N LEU A 119 25.04 6.34 3.14
CA LEU A 119 25.71 7.19 2.16
C LEU A 119 26.79 8.06 2.84
N GLN A 120 27.77 8.50 2.06
CA GLN A 120 28.84 9.39 2.53
C GLN A 120 28.33 10.74 3.06
N THR A 121 27.13 11.15 2.64
CA THR A 121 26.42 12.34 3.12
C THR A 121 25.83 12.17 4.53
N GLY A 122 25.89 10.96 5.10
CA GLY A 122 25.27 10.61 6.38
C GLY A 122 23.79 10.23 6.30
N ALA A 123 23.19 10.28 5.11
CA ALA A 123 21.86 9.74 4.86
C ALA A 123 21.89 8.19 4.80
N VAL A 124 20.75 7.56 5.08
CA VAL A 124 20.59 6.10 5.04
C VAL A 124 19.53 5.73 4.03
N VAL A 125 19.78 4.73 3.19
CA VAL A 125 18.81 4.24 2.20
C VAL A 125 18.38 2.82 2.55
N ARG A 126 17.06 2.57 2.51
CA ARG A 126 16.47 1.22 2.54
C ARG A 126 16.09 0.81 1.13
N TYR A 127 16.61 -0.32 0.67
CA TYR A 127 16.26 -0.93 -0.61
C TYR A 127 15.35 -2.13 -0.36
N VAL A 128 14.32 -2.25 -1.19
CA VAL A 128 13.53 -3.47 -1.33
C VAL A 128 13.95 -4.12 -2.65
N CYS A 129 14.71 -5.21 -2.53
CA CYS A 129 15.19 -6.00 -3.64
C CYS A 129 14.31 -7.24 -3.81
N LEU A 130 14.21 -7.72 -5.04
CA LEU A 130 13.55 -8.96 -5.39
C LEU A 130 14.61 -9.95 -5.83
N GLN A 131 14.60 -11.14 -5.23
CA GLN A 131 15.40 -12.27 -5.66
C GLN A 131 14.52 -13.22 -6.45
N SER A 132 14.88 -13.49 -7.70
CA SER A 132 14.18 -14.46 -8.54
C SER A 132 14.47 -15.88 -8.03
N THR A 133 13.42 -16.65 -7.76
CA THR A 133 13.57 -18.07 -7.37
C THR A 133 14.07 -18.97 -8.50
N LYS A 134 13.95 -18.51 -9.76
CA LYS A 134 14.37 -19.28 -10.96
C LYS A 134 15.81 -19.02 -11.34
N THR A 135 16.26 -17.77 -11.21
CA THR A 135 17.57 -17.32 -11.72
C THR A 135 18.56 -16.95 -10.63
N ASP A 136 18.10 -16.89 -9.37
CA ASP A 136 18.89 -16.44 -8.22
C ASP A 136 19.49 -15.04 -8.38
N ARG A 137 18.89 -14.23 -9.26
CA ARG A 137 19.31 -12.84 -9.54
C ARG A 137 18.49 -11.86 -8.72
N PHE A 138 19.05 -10.68 -8.52
CA PHE A 138 18.49 -9.61 -7.71
C PHE A 138 18.13 -8.39 -8.55
N ALA A 139 17.01 -7.74 -8.24
CA ALA A 139 16.63 -6.45 -8.83
C ALA A 139 16.11 -5.53 -7.72
N VAL A 140 16.39 -4.22 -7.78
CA VAL A 140 15.79 -3.26 -6.86
C VAL A 140 14.38 -2.94 -7.36
N ALA A 141 13.37 -3.14 -6.52
CA ALA A 141 11.98 -2.78 -6.83
C ALA A 141 11.64 -1.36 -6.37
N THR A 142 12.19 -0.95 -5.22
CA THR A 142 12.06 0.42 -4.70
C THR A 142 13.17 0.71 -3.71
N ALA A 143 13.50 1.99 -3.55
CA ALA A 143 14.44 2.47 -2.54
C ALA A 143 13.87 3.70 -1.83
N ARG A 144 14.19 3.83 -0.54
CA ARG A 144 13.74 4.94 0.30
C ARG A 144 14.93 5.56 1.03
N LEU A 145 15.15 6.85 0.77
CA LEU A 145 16.15 7.66 1.45
C LEU A 145 15.59 8.15 2.78
N PHE A 146 16.41 8.06 3.83
CA PHE A 146 16.16 8.58 5.16
C PHE A 146 17.27 9.60 5.47
N SER A 147 16.91 10.87 5.45
CA SER A 147 17.81 11.97 5.83
C SER A 147 17.48 12.43 7.26
N ARG A 148 18.51 12.89 8.00
CA ARG A 148 18.36 13.35 9.40
C ARG A 148 17.43 14.57 9.55
N SER A 149 17.05 15.21 8.43
CA SER A 149 16.16 16.38 8.37
C SER A 149 14.69 16.05 8.11
N GLU A 150 14.33 14.79 7.81
CA GLU A 150 12.94 14.42 7.60
C GLU A 150 12.26 14.14 8.95
N GLN A 151 11.41 15.07 9.37
CA GLN A 151 10.32 14.77 10.29
C GLN A 151 9.55 13.61 9.66
N SER A 152 9.63 12.43 10.30
CA SER A 152 9.09 11.17 9.83
C SER A 152 7.74 11.35 9.14
N LEU A 153 7.66 10.97 7.86
CA LEU A 153 6.40 11.01 7.12
C LEU A 153 5.33 10.18 7.87
N PRO A 154 4.06 10.60 7.85
CA PRO A 154 2.98 9.82 8.47
C PRO A 154 2.93 8.40 7.90
N SER A 155 2.68 7.40 8.76
CA SER A 155 2.70 5.97 8.43
C SER A 155 1.84 5.55 7.23
N TRP A 156 0.79 6.31 6.89
CA TRP A 156 -0.06 6.04 5.71
C TRP A 156 0.63 6.39 4.38
N MET A 157 1.62 7.27 4.40
CA MET A 157 2.46 7.61 3.25
C MET A 157 3.63 6.61 3.07
N GLU A 158 3.97 5.91 4.15
CA GLU A 158 4.89 4.77 4.16
C GLU A 158 4.23 3.48 3.65
N ALA A 159 2.89 3.42 3.69
CA ALA A 159 2.09 2.21 3.54
C ALA A 159 1.96 1.66 2.10
N ASN A 160 2.74 2.14 1.12
CA ASN A 160 2.58 1.69 -0.26
C ASN A 160 3.83 1.06 -0.89
N THR A 161 4.80 0.63 -0.07
CA THR A 161 5.93 -0.18 -0.54
C THR A 161 5.43 -1.46 -1.23
N ASP A 162 4.41 -2.13 -0.69
CA ASP A 162 3.86 -3.37 -1.26
C ASP A 162 3.29 -3.15 -2.67
N MET A 163 2.57 -2.06 -2.90
CA MET A 163 2.04 -1.74 -4.24
C MET A 163 3.15 -1.27 -5.19
N GLN A 164 4.18 -0.57 -4.70
CA GLN A 164 5.34 -0.23 -5.54
C GLN A 164 6.07 -1.50 -6.00
N VAL A 165 6.27 -2.45 -5.10
CA VAL A 165 6.86 -3.76 -5.41
C VAL A 165 5.97 -4.53 -6.39
N ALA A 166 4.65 -4.58 -6.13
CA ALA A 166 3.70 -5.25 -7.02
C ALA A 166 3.69 -4.64 -8.43
N ASN A 167 3.71 -3.30 -8.53
CA ASN A 167 3.79 -2.60 -9.80
C ASN A 167 5.10 -2.89 -10.53
N ALA A 168 6.24 -2.92 -9.82
CA ALA A 168 7.54 -3.24 -10.41
C ALA A 168 7.61 -4.67 -10.95
N ILE A 169 6.97 -5.63 -10.27
CA ILE A 169 6.85 -7.01 -10.75
C ILE A 169 5.96 -7.06 -12.01
N GLN A 170 4.87 -6.28 -12.04
CA GLN A 170 3.94 -6.25 -13.17
C GLN A 170 4.49 -5.51 -14.39
N SER A 171 5.31 -4.48 -14.20
CA SER A 171 5.84 -3.66 -15.32
C SER A 171 6.96 -4.34 -16.09
N SER A 172 7.55 -5.43 -15.59
CA SER A 172 8.65 -6.18 -16.22
C SER A 172 9.95 -5.38 -16.50
N GLU A 173 10.06 -4.14 -15.98
CA GLU A 173 11.22 -3.25 -16.17
C GLU A 173 12.38 -3.50 -15.19
N LEU A 174 12.30 -4.57 -14.40
CA LEU A 174 13.31 -4.90 -13.40
C LEU A 174 14.64 -5.30 -14.06
N ARG A 175 15.70 -4.54 -13.73
CA ARG A 175 17.08 -4.86 -14.10
C ARG A 175 17.65 -5.88 -13.12
N TRP A 176 17.97 -7.08 -13.61
CA TRP A 176 18.44 -8.20 -12.79
C TRP A 176 19.96 -8.32 -12.76
N PHE A 177 20.54 -8.47 -11.57
CA PHE A 177 21.98 -8.52 -11.30
C PHE A 177 22.36 -9.79 -10.54
N SER A 178 23.65 -10.15 -10.56
CA SER A 178 24.19 -11.32 -9.85
C SER A 178 24.21 -11.13 -8.33
N THR A 179 24.35 -9.90 -7.85
CA THR A 179 24.41 -9.62 -6.42
C THR A 179 23.48 -8.47 -6.04
N VAL A 180 23.08 -8.42 -4.76
CA VAL A 180 22.30 -7.31 -4.21
C VAL A 180 23.08 -6.00 -4.29
N SER A 181 24.41 -6.03 -4.11
CA SER A 181 25.24 -4.82 -4.18
C SER A 181 25.24 -4.21 -5.57
N ASP A 182 25.43 -5.03 -6.61
CA ASP A 182 25.42 -4.55 -8.00
C ASP A 182 24.07 -3.91 -8.37
N ALA A 183 22.96 -4.49 -7.86
CA ALA A 183 21.63 -3.95 -8.08
C ALA A 183 21.44 -2.59 -7.39
N MET A 184 21.92 -2.45 -6.15
CA MET A 184 21.90 -1.17 -5.42
C MET A 184 22.80 -0.12 -6.09
N ASP A 185 23.99 -0.51 -6.55
CA ASP A 185 24.94 0.40 -7.22
C ASP A 185 24.38 0.91 -8.55
N ALA A 186 23.71 0.04 -9.32
CA ALA A 186 23.03 0.44 -10.54
C ALA A 186 21.86 1.41 -10.27
N TRP A 187 21.07 1.16 -9.22
CA TRP A 187 19.99 2.04 -8.81
C TRP A 187 20.50 3.43 -8.37
N ASP A 188 21.57 3.45 -7.57
CA ASP A 188 22.19 4.69 -7.10
C ASP A 188 22.78 5.51 -8.27
N ALA A 189 23.35 4.84 -9.29
CA ALA A 189 23.86 5.48 -10.50
C ALA A 189 22.75 6.15 -11.32
N GLU A 190 21.55 5.56 -11.39
CA GLU A 190 20.39 6.16 -12.06
C GLU A 190 19.89 7.43 -11.34
N LEU A 191 19.92 7.44 -10.01
CA LEU A 191 19.60 8.63 -9.20
C LEU A 191 20.67 9.72 -9.29
N GLY A 192 21.92 9.35 -9.60
CA GLY A 192 23.08 10.23 -9.68
C GLY A 192 23.33 10.86 -11.06
N CYS A 193 22.52 10.56 -12.08
CA CYS A 193 22.62 11.19 -13.40
C CYS A 193 21.83 12.52 -13.41
N PRO A 194 22.49 13.71 -13.39
CA PRO A 194 21.83 14.92 -13.84
C PRO A 194 21.52 14.70 -15.32
N CYS A 195 20.25 14.52 -15.65
CA CYS A 195 19.78 14.49 -17.03
C CYS A 195 20.31 15.76 -17.73
N THR A 196 21.31 15.61 -18.57
CA THR A 196 21.64 16.59 -19.60
C THR A 196 20.54 16.50 -20.66
N SER A 197 19.44 17.21 -20.43
CA SER A 197 18.51 17.57 -21.50
C SER A 197 19.09 18.76 -22.24
N SER A 198 19.66 18.50 -23.42
CA SER A 198 19.73 19.45 -24.53
C SER A 198 18.33 19.75 -25.07
#